data_AF-A0A9D1NMH5-F1
#
_entry.id   AF-A0A9D1NMH5-F1
#
_cell.length_a   1.000
_cell.length_b   1.000
_cell.length_c   1.000
_cell.angle_alpha   90.00
_cell.angle_beta   90.00
_cell.angle_gamma   90.00
#
_symmetry.space_group_name_H-M   'P 1'
#
loop_
_entity.id
_entity.type
_entity.pdbx_description
1 polymer ?
#
loop_
_entity_poly.entity_id
_entity_poly.type
_entity_poly.pdbx_seq_one_letter_code
_entity_poly.pdbx_strand_id
1 'polypeptide(L)'
;MPRSTCRAKAGQAVVLLLALLVALAALVVWIGASNSLTMRRLRLRDGGDAAALAAARWQAAGLNLVGELNLIQAYMLADALPNAEAAEALHELRQRVQLAVPFLALLSAGETAAANGLPEVPEAADVVREMAEDALFQDWYLGAEEDFRDMAHIVASRPLHAAPASPGAGPGGANLLVNQDFYEAVLGDDWCWFWFNAYAFLQHYAGHAHFGPVPPLATEPFLGLRLTALETSLDDLLRVGTPLDGQLAALGHPALPPPPHDGTAAATERTRVVRWTAYDTAAWGPWEAMRPGGLPLEGDLREEYDYFGASAAVSVAEGGYVWLAVAKAFGDVAGGNPTADGLALGGFDDVRLIPVDAGDVGITAFDPVWIRHLRRHVQAYASTGLTHDGCRYCSALRTFDNPAWRSRALLWLSRNGHTCRRPSPGSGGSSGGSRFGH
;
A
#
# COMPACT_ATOMS: atom_id res chain seq x y z
N MET A 1 44.55 -6.22 79.24
CA MET A 1 44.73 -6.20 77.77
C MET A 1 43.48 -6.76 77.11
N PRO A 2 42.63 -5.95 76.46
CA PRO A 2 41.50 -6.45 75.70
C PRO A 2 41.96 -6.77 74.26
N ARG A 3 41.77 -8.01 73.82
CA ARG A 3 41.90 -8.39 72.41
C ARG A 3 40.60 -8.05 71.69
N SER A 4 40.60 -6.92 70.99
CA SER A 4 39.64 -6.60 69.94
C SER A 4 39.78 -7.60 68.78
N THR A 5 38.79 -8.46 68.55
CA THR A 5 38.78 -9.37 67.40
C THR A 5 37.83 -8.86 66.31
N CYS A 6 38.44 -8.39 65.23
CA CYS A 6 37.87 -8.12 63.91
C CYS A 6 37.17 -9.34 63.29
N ARG A 7 35.95 -9.69 63.74
CA ARG A 7 35.13 -10.72 63.05
C ARG A 7 33.93 -10.18 62.27
N ALA A 8 33.52 -8.93 62.51
CA ALA A 8 32.34 -8.35 61.85
C ALA A 8 32.57 -7.89 60.40
N LYS A 9 33.81 -7.60 59.98
CA LYS A 9 34.10 -7.00 58.66
C LYS A 9 34.29 -8.01 57.51
N ALA A 10 34.65 -9.26 57.80
CA ALA A 10 34.90 -10.27 56.77
C ALA A 10 33.62 -10.82 56.11
N GLY A 11 32.54 -10.99 56.89
CA GLY A 11 31.25 -11.44 56.37
C GLY A 11 30.58 -10.41 55.46
N GLN A 12 30.72 -9.12 55.78
CA GLN A 12 30.22 -8.01 54.95
C GLN A 12 30.95 -7.92 53.60
N ALA A 13 32.26 -8.17 53.56
CA ALA A 13 33.04 -8.17 52.33
C ALA A 13 32.60 -9.29 51.37
N VAL A 14 32.31 -10.49 51.90
CA VAL A 14 31.83 -11.64 51.09
C VAL A 14 30.44 -11.36 50.51
N VAL A 15 29.52 -10.79 51.30
CA VAL A 15 28.18 -10.43 50.82
C VAL A 15 28.25 -9.34 49.74
N LEU A 16 29.10 -8.33 49.91
CA LEU A 16 29.31 -7.28 48.90
C LEU A 16 29.89 -7.83 47.60
N LEU A 17 30.85 -8.76 47.67
CA LEU A 17 31.46 -9.36 46.49
C LEU A 17 30.46 -10.27 45.74
N LEU A 18 29.63 -11.02 46.48
CA LEU A 18 28.54 -11.79 45.88
C LEU A 18 27.49 -10.89 45.23
N ALA A 19 27.08 -9.81 45.91
CA ALA A 19 26.15 -8.83 45.34
C ALA A 19 26.71 -8.17 44.08
N LEU A 20 28.01 -7.84 44.07
CA LEU A 20 28.69 -7.30 42.90
C LEU A 20 28.73 -8.32 41.74
N LEU A 21 29.03 -9.59 42.01
CA LEU A 21 29.01 -10.64 40.98
C LEU A 21 27.61 -10.83 40.38
N VAL A 22 26.57 -10.84 41.21
CA VAL A 22 25.18 -10.91 40.75
C VAL A 22 24.81 -9.68 39.92
N ALA A 23 25.21 -8.48 40.36
CA ALA A 23 24.97 -7.25 39.61
C ALA A 23 25.69 -7.25 38.25
N LEU A 24 26.93 -7.74 38.20
CA LEU A 24 27.70 -7.88 36.95
C LEU A 24 27.06 -8.92 36.02
N ALA A 25 26.62 -10.07 36.54
CA ALA A 25 25.92 -11.08 35.75
C ALA A 25 24.60 -10.54 35.18
N ALA A 26 23.82 -9.83 36.00
CA ALA A 26 22.59 -9.16 35.56
C ALA A 26 22.88 -8.10 34.49
N LEU A 27 23.95 -7.32 34.64
CA LEU A 27 24.37 -6.33 33.64
C LEU A 27 24.76 -6.98 32.31
N VAL A 28 25.49 -8.10 32.32
CA VAL A 28 25.85 -8.84 31.10
C VAL A 28 24.61 -9.37 30.38
N VAL A 29 23.67 -9.97 31.12
CA VAL A 29 22.40 -10.45 30.55
C VAL A 29 21.60 -9.29 29.97
N TRP A 30 21.52 -8.16 30.69
CA TRP A 30 20.83 -6.96 30.24
C TRP A 30 21.43 -6.40 28.95
N ILE A 31 22.75 -6.25 28.87
CA ILE A 31 23.45 -5.76 27.68
C ILE A 31 23.22 -6.70 26.49
N GLY A 32 23.34 -8.02 26.70
CA GLY A 32 23.08 -9.01 25.66
C GLY A 32 21.65 -8.96 25.12
N ALA A 33 20.66 -8.91 26.03
CA ALA A 33 19.26 -8.77 25.67
C ALA A 33 18.98 -7.47 24.90
N SER A 34 19.46 -6.33 25.42
CA SER A 34 19.30 -5.01 24.78
C SER A 34 19.94 -4.97 23.39
N ASN A 35 21.14 -5.54 23.24
CA ASN A 35 21.83 -5.58 21.95
C ASN A 35 21.05 -6.46 20.95
N SER A 36 20.62 -7.65 21.36
CA SER A 36 19.83 -8.53 20.48
C SER A 36 18.53 -7.90 20.01
N LEU A 37 17.83 -7.16 20.89
CA LEU A 37 16.59 -6.48 20.55
C LEU A 37 16.84 -5.29 19.60
N THR A 38 17.93 -4.55 19.81
CA THR A 38 18.33 -3.44 18.93
C THR A 38 18.70 -3.97 17.54
N MET A 39 19.50 -5.02 17.46
CA MET A 39 19.90 -5.63 16.18
C MET A 39 18.73 -6.25 15.41
N ARG A 40 17.73 -6.82 16.10
CA ARG A 40 16.49 -7.27 15.46
C ARG A 40 15.73 -6.10 14.83
N ARG A 41 15.58 -4.99 15.54
CA ARG A 41 14.91 -3.79 15.02
C ARG A 41 15.64 -3.18 13.83
N LEU A 42 16.97 -3.10 13.88
CA LEU A 42 17.78 -2.61 12.77
C LEU A 42 17.64 -3.51 11.53
N ARG A 43 17.75 -4.83 11.69
CA ARG A 43 17.56 -5.78 10.57
C ARG A 43 16.15 -5.71 9.98
N LEU A 44 15.13 -5.58 10.82
CA LEU A 44 13.74 -5.40 10.36
C LEU A 44 13.57 -4.14 9.53
N ARG A 45 14.11 -3.02 10.00
CA ARG A 45 14.09 -1.75 9.28
C ARG A 45 14.85 -1.86 7.95
N ASP A 46 16.13 -2.22 8.00
CA ASP A 46 17.00 -2.24 6.82
C ASP A 46 16.47 -3.25 5.78
N GLY A 47 16.03 -4.43 6.23
CA GLY A 47 15.48 -5.46 5.35
C GLY A 47 14.12 -5.09 4.77
N GLY A 48 13.25 -4.45 5.55
CA GLY A 48 11.95 -3.98 5.07
C GLY A 48 12.06 -2.78 4.12
N ASP A 49 12.91 -1.81 4.43
CA ASP A 49 13.21 -0.65 3.58
C ASP A 49 13.80 -1.10 2.24
N ALA A 50 14.77 -2.02 2.27
CA ALA A 50 15.35 -2.61 1.06
C ALA A 50 14.32 -3.41 0.25
N ALA A 51 13.44 -4.17 0.91
CA ALA A 51 12.38 -4.94 0.25
C ALA A 51 11.35 -4.03 -0.46
N ALA A 52 10.95 -2.93 0.19
CA ALA A 52 10.06 -1.93 -0.43
C ALA A 52 10.72 -1.29 -1.67
N LEU A 53 11.98 -0.88 -1.56
CA LEU A 53 12.74 -0.33 -2.70
C LEU A 53 12.88 -1.33 -3.85
N ALA A 54 13.10 -2.61 -3.56
CA ALA A 54 13.19 -3.66 -4.56
C ALA A 54 11.86 -3.85 -5.31
N ALA A 55 10.73 -3.85 -4.59
CA ALA A 55 9.40 -3.88 -5.20
C ALA A 55 9.13 -2.63 -6.06
N ALA A 56 9.46 -1.43 -5.56
CA ALA A 56 9.27 -0.17 -6.31
C ALA A 56 10.06 -0.15 -7.63
N ARG A 57 11.23 -0.79 -7.70
CA ARG A 57 12.01 -0.89 -8.94
C ARG A 57 11.30 -1.69 -10.02
N TRP A 58 10.63 -2.78 -9.63
CA TRP A 58 9.81 -3.55 -10.57
C TRP A 58 8.58 -2.78 -11.02
N GLN A 59 7.97 -1.99 -10.14
CA GLN A 59 6.89 -1.08 -10.54
C GLN A 59 7.40 -0.02 -11.54
N ALA A 60 8.55 0.61 -11.28
CA ALA A 60 9.18 1.56 -12.20
C ALA A 60 9.45 0.93 -13.58
N ALA A 61 10.05 -0.26 -13.60
CA ALA A 61 10.32 -1.00 -14.83
C ALA A 61 9.03 -1.33 -15.59
N GLY A 62 7.98 -1.75 -14.87
CA GLY A 62 6.66 -2.03 -15.45
C GLY A 62 6.01 -0.78 -16.07
N LEU A 63 6.04 0.35 -15.36
CA LEU A 63 5.51 1.63 -15.83
C LEU A 63 6.25 2.11 -17.08
N ASN A 64 7.58 2.02 -17.08
CA ASN A 64 8.40 2.38 -18.23
C ASN A 64 8.11 1.49 -19.45
N LEU A 65 8.02 0.17 -19.25
CA LEU A 65 7.69 -0.76 -20.33
C LEU A 65 6.30 -0.49 -20.92
N VAL A 66 5.30 -0.21 -20.08
CA VAL A 66 3.96 0.18 -20.56
C VAL A 66 4.03 1.50 -21.36
N GLY A 67 4.83 2.47 -20.88
CA GLY A 67 5.09 3.72 -21.59
C GLY A 67 5.72 3.52 -22.96
N GLU A 68 6.76 2.68 -23.06
CA GLU A 68 7.39 2.32 -24.33
C GLU A 68 6.39 1.67 -25.29
N LEU A 69 5.51 0.78 -24.81
CA LEU A 69 4.47 0.16 -25.63
C LEU A 69 3.41 1.18 -26.11
N ASN A 70 3.07 2.18 -25.30
CA ASN A 70 2.25 3.31 -25.73
C ASN A 70 2.93 4.12 -26.84
N LEU A 71 4.22 4.41 -26.70
CA LEU A 71 5.01 5.15 -27.70
C LEU A 71 5.11 4.37 -29.02
N ILE A 72 5.31 3.05 -28.97
CA ILE A 72 5.30 2.17 -30.15
C ILE A 72 3.94 2.24 -30.86
N GLN A 73 2.83 2.17 -30.12
CA GLN A 73 1.49 2.32 -30.70
C GLN A 73 1.30 3.68 -31.37
N ALA A 74 1.72 4.76 -30.72
CA ALA A 74 1.65 6.10 -31.29
C ALA A 74 2.46 6.24 -32.57
N TYR A 75 3.69 5.71 -32.60
CA TYR A 75 4.53 5.67 -33.80
C TYR A 75 3.83 4.95 -34.96
N MET A 76 3.21 3.80 -34.69
CA MET A 76 2.54 3.01 -35.73
C MET A 76 1.32 3.71 -36.33
N LEU A 77 0.52 4.37 -35.49
CA LEU A 77 -0.64 5.15 -35.94
C LEU A 77 -0.22 6.42 -36.69
N ALA A 78 0.88 7.04 -36.27
CA ALA A 78 1.49 8.20 -36.90
C ALA A 78 1.96 7.91 -38.34
N ASP A 79 2.61 6.75 -38.55
CA ASP A 79 3.10 6.29 -39.87
C ASP A 79 2.00 5.64 -40.74
N ALA A 80 0.73 5.71 -40.31
CA ALA A 80 -0.41 5.12 -41.01
C ALA A 80 -0.23 3.63 -41.36
N LEU A 81 0.48 2.88 -40.51
CA LEU A 81 0.63 1.44 -40.67
C LEU A 81 -0.72 0.77 -40.33
N PRO A 82 -1.35 0.01 -41.25
CA PRO A 82 -2.65 -0.61 -41.00
C PRO A 82 -2.50 -1.64 -39.88
N ASN A 83 -3.11 -1.38 -38.72
CA ASN A 83 -2.74 -2.19 -37.56
C ASN A 83 -3.76 -2.37 -36.43
N ALA A 84 -5.01 -2.64 -36.81
CA ALA A 84 -6.06 -3.08 -35.87
C ALA A 84 -5.55 -4.16 -34.89
N GLU A 85 -4.94 -5.19 -35.47
CA GLU A 85 -4.54 -6.40 -34.76
C GLU A 85 -3.34 -6.14 -33.86
N ALA A 86 -2.32 -5.38 -34.29
CA ALA A 86 -1.22 -5.08 -33.37
C ALA A 86 -1.54 -3.99 -32.35
N ALA A 87 -2.47 -3.06 -32.61
CA ALA A 87 -2.94 -2.17 -31.56
C ALA A 87 -3.60 -2.97 -30.42
N GLU A 88 -4.42 -3.98 -30.77
CA GLU A 88 -4.99 -4.90 -29.79
C GLU A 88 -3.91 -5.77 -29.14
N ALA A 89 -2.95 -6.31 -29.90
CA ALA A 89 -1.85 -7.11 -29.35
C ALA A 89 -0.95 -6.30 -28.40
N LEU A 90 -0.70 -5.02 -28.70
CA LEU A 90 0.02 -4.11 -27.80
C LEU A 90 -0.79 -3.81 -26.54
N HIS A 91 -2.11 -3.70 -26.65
CA HIS A 91 -2.99 -3.57 -25.48
C HIS A 91 -2.92 -4.81 -24.59
N GLU A 92 -3.07 -6.00 -25.17
CA GLU A 92 -2.92 -7.26 -24.45
C GLU A 92 -1.54 -7.37 -23.79
N LEU A 93 -0.46 -7.01 -24.49
CA LEU A 93 0.89 -7.04 -23.94
C LEU A 93 1.03 -6.09 -22.73
N ARG A 94 0.46 -4.87 -22.80
CA ARG A 94 0.43 -3.95 -21.65
C ARG A 94 -0.37 -4.52 -20.47
N GLN A 95 -1.48 -5.21 -20.71
CA GLN A 95 -2.23 -5.89 -19.66
C GLN A 95 -1.44 -7.04 -19.03
N ARG A 96 -0.73 -7.85 -19.83
CA ARG A 96 0.18 -8.90 -19.33
C ARG A 96 1.29 -8.34 -18.45
N VAL A 97 1.87 -7.19 -18.81
CA VAL A 97 2.86 -6.48 -17.97
C VAL A 97 2.24 -6.08 -16.62
N GLN A 98 1.05 -5.47 -16.64
CA GLN A 98 0.34 -5.09 -15.41
C GLN A 98 0.00 -6.28 -14.51
N LEU A 99 -0.21 -7.46 -15.09
CA LEU A 99 -0.45 -8.69 -14.35
C LEU A 99 0.83 -9.27 -13.73
N ALA A 100 1.93 -9.28 -14.49
CA ALA A 100 3.18 -9.95 -14.09
C ALA A 100 4.02 -9.15 -13.10
N VAL A 101 4.09 -7.83 -13.25
CA VAL A 101 4.92 -6.94 -12.42
C VAL A 101 4.65 -7.09 -10.91
N PRO A 102 3.39 -7.13 -10.43
CA PRO A 102 3.04 -7.49 -9.05
C PRO A 102 3.81 -8.66 -8.46
N PHE A 103 3.85 -9.78 -9.18
CA PHE A 103 4.50 -11.02 -8.73
C PHE A 103 6.02 -10.88 -8.69
N LEU A 104 6.59 -10.22 -9.71
CA LEU A 104 8.04 -9.94 -9.75
C LEU A 104 8.46 -9.00 -8.62
N ALA A 105 7.65 -7.99 -8.33
CA ALA A 105 7.86 -7.06 -7.22
C ALA A 105 7.83 -7.79 -5.87
N LEU A 106 6.85 -8.68 -5.64
CA LEU A 106 6.75 -9.46 -4.40
C LEU A 106 7.92 -10.44 -4.25
N LEU A 107 8.30 -11.15 -5.31
CA LEU A 107 9.46 -12.04 -5.28
C LEU A 107 10.75 -11.28 -4.96
N SER A 108 10.97 -10.14 -5.62
CA SER A 108 12.17 -9.33 -5.40
C SER A 108 12.23 -8.73 -3.99
N ALA A 109 11.08 -8.31 -3.45
CA ALA A 109 10.96 -7.90 -2.06
C ALA A 109 11.32 -9.05 -1.10
N GLY A 110 10.79 -10.25 -1.34
CA GLY A 110 11.09 -11.45 -0.56
C GLY A 110 12.57 -11.84 -0.61
N GLU A 111 13.18 -11.88 -1.79
CA GLU A 111 14.60 -12.18 -1.96
C GLU A 111 15.50 -11.16 -1.26
N THR A 112 15.12 -9.87 -1.33
CA THR A 112 15.85 -8.79 -0.67
C THR A 112 15.71 -8.86 0.86
N ALA A 113 14.52 -9.16 1.37
CA ALA A 113 14.30 -9.40 2.80
C ALA A 113 15.11 -10.61 3.30
N ALA A 114 15.12 -11.70 2.54
CA ALA A 114 15.91 -12.89 2.84
C ALA A 114 17.42 -12.60 2.87
N ALA A 115 17.92 -11.81 1.91
CA ALA A 115 19.32 -11.38 1.87
C ALA A 115 19.73 -10.53 3.09
N ASN A 116 18.77 -9.86 3.73
CA ASN A 116 18.96 -9.13 4.99
C ASN A 116 18.77 -10.01 6.25
N GLY A 117 18.59 -11.33 6.08
CA GLY A 117 18.49 -12.30 7.17
C GLY A 117 17.14 -12.28 7.90
N LEU A 118 16.07 -11.81 7.24
CA LEU A 118 14.72 -11.85 7.78
C LEU A 118 14.11 -13.26 7.62
N PRO A 119 13.29 -13.72 8.58
CA PRO A 119 12.63 -15.01 8.48
C PRO A 119 11.52 -15.00 7.42
N GLU A 120 11.04 -16.19 7.08
CA GLU A 120 9.86 -16.36 6.24
C GLU A 120 8.59 -15.84 6.95
N VAL A 121 7.62 -15.38 6.17
CA VAL A 121 6.26 -15.01 6.55
C VAL A 121 5.31 -16.03 5.92
N PRO A 122 5.06 -17.19 6.57
CA PRO A 122 4.33 -18.30 5.96
C PRO A 122 2.92 -17.93 5.47
N GLU A 123 2.25 -17.05 6.21
CA GLU A 123 0.89 -16.61 5.90
C GLU A 123 0.83 -15.77 4.61
N ALA A 124 1.95 -15.20 4.16
CA ALA A 124 2.00 -14.44 2.91
C ALA A 124 1.70 -15.35 1.70
N ALA A 125 2.26 -16.56 1.68
CA ALA A 125 2.04 -17.50 0.59
C ALA A 125 0.59 -17.99 0.56
N ASP A 126 -0.02 -18.19 1.72
CA ASP A 126 -1.44 -18.54 1.83
C ASP A 126 -2.33 -17.42 1.29
N VAL A 127 -2.07 -16.17 1.67
CA VAL A 127 -2.83 -15.02 1.16
C VAL A 127 -2.68 -14.89 -0.36
N VAL A 128 -1.48 -15.06 -0.92
CA VAL A 128 -1.29 -15.01 -2.39
C VAL A 128 -2.12 -16.08 -3.10
N ARG A 129 -2.20 -17.31 -2.56
CA ARG A 129 -3.04 -18.37 -3.14
C ARG A 129 -4.53 -18.04 -3.01
N GLU A 130 -4.98 -17.60 -1.84
CA GLU A 130 -6.37 -17.18 -1.63
C GLU A 130 -6.75 -16.01 -2.55
N MET A 131 -5.84 -15.07 -2.78
CA MET A 131 -6.07 -13.96 -3.70
C MET A 131 -6.30 -14.43 -5.14
N ALA A 132 -5.63 -15.50 -5.56
CA ALA A 132 -5.74 -16.07 -6.90
C ALA A 132 -7.01 -16.90 -7.11
N GLU A 133 -7.59 -17.47 -6.06
CA GLU A 133 -8.88 -18.15 -6.12
C GLU A 133 -10.04 -17.17 -6.32
N ASP A 134 -9.93 -15.99 -5.72
CA ASP A 134 -10.96 -14.95 -5.74
C ASP A 134 -10.76 -13.91 -6.85
N ALA A 135 -9.71 -14.04 -7.67
CA ALA A 135 -9.35 -13.03 -8.66
C ALA A 135 -10.35 -13.03 -9.83
N LEU A 136 -10.90 -11.84 -10.14
CA LEU A 136 -11.81 -11.63 -11.26
C LEU A 136 -11.19 -10.62 -12.22
N PHE A 137 -10.67 -11.10 -13.34
CA PHE A 137 -10.10 -10.27 -14.43
C PHE A 137 -11.09 -10.14 -15.59
N GLN A 138 -12.27 -9.59 -15.30
CA GLN A 138 -13.23 -9.23 -16.34
C GLN A 138 -12.65 -8.10 -17.20
N ASP A 139 -12.79 -8.21 -18.52
CA ASP A 139 -12.35 -7.20 -19.51
C ASP A 139 -10.83 -6.98 -19.62
N TRP A 140 -10.02 -7.94 -19.15
CA TRP A 140 -8.59 -8.00 -19.45
C TRP A 140 -8.38 -8.70 -20.81
N TYR A 141 -7.45 -9.64 -20.89
CA TYR A 141 -7.21 -10.48 -22.06
C TYR A 141 -7.67 -11.92 -21.81
N LEU A 142 -7.84 -12.68 -22.90
CA LEU A 142 -8.22 -14.09 -22.81
C LEU A 142 -7.14 -14.90 -22.09
N GLY A 143 -7.50 -15.53 -20.97
CA GLY A 143 -6.58 -16.32 -20.15
C GLY A 143 -5.91 -15.55 -19.00
N ALA A 144 -6.24 -14.27 -18.78
CA ALA A 144 -5.64 -13.48 -17.70
C ALA A 144 -5.83 -14.10 -16.30
N GLU A 145 -7.00 -14.71 -16.04
CA GLU A 145 -7.26 -15.41 -14.77
C GLU A 145 -6.36 -16.63 -14.58
N GLU A 146 -6.15 -17.42 -15.63
CA GLU A 146 -5.27 -18.60 -15.61
C GLU A 146 -3.82 -18.18 -15.41
N ASP A 147 -3.34 -17.21 -16.18
CA ASP A 147 -2.00 -16.64 -16.04
C ASP A 147 -1.75 -16.10 -14.63
N PHE A 148 -2.73 -15.39 -14.05
CA PHE A 148 -2.63 -14.87 -12.68
C PHE A 148 -2.53 -16.00 -11.66
N ARG A 149 -3.37 -17.02 -11.81
CA ARG A 149 -3.42 -18.16 -10.88
C ARG A 149 -2.12 -18.96 -10.94
N ASP A 150 -1.59 -19.20 -12.13
CA ASP A 150 -0.31 -19.88 -12.34
C ASP A 150 0.85 -19.09 -11.73
N MET A 151 0.93 -17.77 -11.97
CA MET A 151 1.94 -16.92 -11.35
C MET A 151 1.82 -16.91 -9.82
N ALA A 152 0.61 -16.83 -9.28
CA ALA A 152 0.39 -16.89 -7.84
C ALA A 152 0.82 -18.23 -7.24
N HIS A 153 0.54 -19.35 -7.90
CA HIS A 153 1.02 -20.66 -7.48
C HIS A 153 2.54 -20.78 -7.53
N ILE A 154 3.19 -20.25 -8.58
CA ILE A 154 4.66 -20.22 -8.69
C ILE A 154 5.25 -19.39 -7.55
N VAL A 155 4.75 -18.19 -7.31
CA VAL A 155 5.26 -17.31 -6.23
C VAL A 155 5.03 -17.94 -4.86
N ALA A 156 3.82 -18.45 -4.60
CA ALA A 156 3.48 -19.06 -3.31
C ALA A 156 4.10 -20.45 -3.09
N SER A 157 4.80 -21.01 -4.08
CA SER A 157 5.62 -22.23 -3.92
C SER A 157 7.01 -21.95 -3.34
N ARG A 158 7.38 -20.67 -3.22
CA ARG A 158 8.67 -20.22 -2.67
C ARG A 158 8.50 -19.64 -1.26
N PRO A 159 9.53 -19.73 -0.41
CA PRO A 159 9.55 -19.01 0.87
C PRO A 159 9.42 -17.50 0.64
N LEU A 160 8.39 -16.89 1.21
CA LEU A 160 8.18 -15.44 1.14
C LEU A 160 8.65 -14.79 2.43
N HIS A 161 9.70 -13.97 2.36
CA HIS A 161 10.24 -13.23 3.52
C HIS A 161 9.67 -11.82 3.66
N ALA A 162 8.81 -11.44 2.72
CA ALA A 162 8.12 -10.17 2.69
C ALA A 162 6.68 -10.41 2.21
N ALA A 163 5.76 -9.59 2.69
CA ALA A 163 4.36 -9.64 2.32
C ALA A 163 3.91 -8.28 1.77
N PRO A 164 2.97 -8.25 0.82
CA PRO A 164 2.35 -6.99 0.44
C PRO A 164 1.61 -6.42 1.66
N ALA A 165 1.56 -5.10 1.76
CA ALA A 165 0.73 -4.46 2.77
C ALA A 165 -0.76 -4.82 2.61
N SER A 166 -1.51 -4.74 3.71
CA SER A 166 -2.94 -4.98 3.64
C SER A 166 -3.64 -3.83 2.91
N PRO A 167 -4.65 -4.12 2.07
CA PRO A 167 -5.43 -3.08 1.43
C PRO A 167 -6.16 -2.25 2.49
N GLY A 168 -6.02 -0.94 2.38
CA GLY A 168 -6.78 0.03 3.13
C GLY A 168 -8.17 0.27 2.56
N ALA A 169 -9.01 0.95 3.34
CA ALA A 169 -10.13 1.69 2.75
C ALA A 169 -9.53 2.71 1.77
N GLY A 170 -9.93 2.67 0.50
CA GLY A 170 -9.52 3.67 -0.49
C GLY A 170 -9.91 5.10 -0.07
N PRO A 171 -9.57 6.12 -0.88
CA PRO A 171 -9.79 7.55 -0.59
C PRO A 171 -11.23 7.96 -0.23
N GLY A 172 -12.19 7.04 -0.36
CA GLY A 172 -13.56 7.23 0.09
C GLY A 172 -13.79 7.08 1.59
N GLY A 173 -13.05 6.21 2.31
CA GLY A 173 -13.16 6.01 3.79
C GLY A 173 -14.57 5.80 4.39
N ALA A 174 -15.62 5.82 3.58
CA ALA A 174 -16.98 6.14 4.01
C ALA A 174 -17.69 4.89 4.52
N ASN A 175 -17.35 3.72 3.97
CA ASN A 175 -17.89 2.47 4.47
C ASN A 175 -16.98 1.93 5.59
N LEU A 176 -17.50 1.99 6.82
CA LEU A 176 -16.82 1.50 8.02
C LEU A 176 -16.50 0.00 7.95
N LEU A 177 -17.20 -0.79 7.13
CA LEU A 177 -16.94 -2.23 7.00
C LEU A 177 -15.61 -2.55 6.32
N VAL A 178 -15.08 -1.64 5.50
CA VAL A 178 -13.77 -1.79 4.85
C VAL A 178 -12.68 -0.93 5.51
N ASN A 179 -13.01 -0.26 6.62
CA ASN A 179 -12.08 0.56 7.37
C ASN A 179 -11.53 -0.22 8.57
N GLN A 180 -10.26 -0.63 8.53
CA GLN A 180 -9.64 -1.41 9.61
C GLN A 180 -9.64 -0.66 10.95
N ASP A 181 -9.51 0.67 10.92
CA ASP A 181 -9.47 1.51 12.14
C ASP A 181 -10.78 1.42 12.92
N PHE A 182 -11.91 1.29 12.24
CA PHE A 182 -13.20 1.08 12.88
C PHE A 182 -13.17 -0.18 13.76
N TYR A 183 -12.67 -1.30 13.22
CA TYR A 183 -12.62 -2.56 13.96
C TYR A 183 -11.65 -2.47 15.12
N GLU A 184 -10.50 -1.85 14.92
CA GLU A 184 -9.53 -1.65 16.00
C GLU A 184 -10.09 -0.74 17.10
N ALA A 185 -10.82 0.31 16.75
CA ALA A 185 -11.49 1.18 17.72
C ALA A 185 -12.55 0.43 18.53
N VAL A 186 -13.30 -0.47 17.90
CA VAL A 186 -14.24 -1.35 18.62
C VAL A 186 -13.51 -2.29 19.57
N LEU A 187 -12.46 -2.95 19.10
CA LEU A 187 -11.70 -3.95 19.87
C LEU A 187 -10.90 -3.31 21.02
N GLY A 188 -10.48 -2.07 20.85
CA GLY A 188 -9.71 -1.31 21.84
C GLY A 188 -10.55 -0.43 22.76
N ASP A 189 -11.89 -0.40 22.62
CA ASP A 189 -12.77 0.56 23.30
C ASP A 189 -12.30 2.03 23.08
N ASP A 190 -11.78 2.36 21.88
CA ASP A 190 -11.31 3.71 21.53
C ASP A 190 -12.49 4.61 21.17
N TRP A 191 -13.11 5.18 22.21
CA TRP A 191 -14.23 6.10 22.06
C TRP A 191 -13.86 7.38 21.31
N CYS A 192 -12.63 7.88 21.47
CA CYS A 192 -12.22 9.12 20.84
C CYS A 192 -12.10 8.97 19.33
N TRP A 193 -11.74 7.79 18.83
CA TRP A 193 -11.83 7.52 17.40
C TRP A 193 -13.26 7.69 16.88
N PHE A 194 -14.28 7.17 17.58
CA PHE A 194 -15.68 7.36 17.20
C PHE A 194 -16.09 8.84 17.24
N TRP A 195 -15.66 9.60 18.24
CA TRP A 195 -15.94 11.04 18.35
C TRP A 195 -15.55 11.80 17.07
N PHE A 196 -14.38 11.49 16.51
CA PHE A 196 -13.86 12.20 15.34
C PHE A 196 -14.32 11.64 13.99
N ASN A 197 -14.62 10.34 13.92
CA ASN A 197 -14.78 9.65 12.64
C ASN A 197 -16.19 9.08 12.41
N ALA A 198 -16.93 8.71 13.45
CA ALA A 198 -18.15 7.92 13.32
C ALA A 198 -19.21 8.20 14.39
N TYR A 199 -19.23 9.40 15.00
CA TYR A 199 -20.10 9.69 16.14
C TYR A 199 -21.58 9.65 15.75
N ALA A 200 -21.93 10.32 14.64
CA ALA A 200 -23.28 10.29 14.11
C ALA A 200 -23.72 8.87 13.72
N PHE A 201 -22.82 8.08 13.13
CA PHE A 201 -23.09 6.69 12.80
C PHE A 201 -23.38 5.86 14.06
N LEU A 202 -22.56 5.99 15.11
CA LEU A 202 -22.75 5.30 16.40
C LEU A 202 -24.09 5.68 17.07
N GLN A 203 -24.51 6.94 16.98
CA GLN A 203 -25.77 7.41 17.57
C GLN A 203 -27.02 6.82 16.90
N HIS A 204 -26.97 6.65 15.57
CA HIS A 204 -28.14 6.27 14.77
C HIS A 204 -28.11 4.81 14.30
N TYR A 205 -27.06 4.06 14.67
CA TYR A 205 -26.88 2.68 14.25
C TYR A 205 -28.09 1.81 14.59
N ALA A 206 -28.66 1.18 13.55
CA ALA A 206 -29.89 0.39 13.65
C ALA A 206 -29.70 -1.11 13.32
N GLY A 207 -28.50 -1.52 12.90
CA GLY A 207 -28.19 -2.88 12.49
C GLY A 207 -27.31 -2.94 11.24
N HIS A 208 -26.96 -4.16 10.80
CA HIS A 208 -25.97 -4.40 9.75
C HIS A 208 -26.27 -3.67 8.42
N ALA A 209 -27.56 -3.48 8.07
CA ALA A 209 -27.95 -2.76 6.86
C ALA A 209 -27.59 -1.25 6.90
N HIS A 210 -27.33 -0.68 8.09
CA HIS A 210 -26.98 0.74 8.25
C HIS A 210 -25.61 1.07 7.65
N PHE A 211 -24.70 0.09 7.51
CA PHE A 211 -23.39 0.30 6.87
C PHE A 211 -23.48 0.66 5.38
N GLY A 212 -24.63 0.46 4.74
CA GLY A 212 -24.82 0.71 3.32
C GLY A 212 -24.17 -0.37 2.44
N PRO A 213 -24.18 -0.18 1.11
CA PRO A 213 -23.58 -1.14 0.19
C PRO A 213 -22.06 -1.22 0.42
N VAL A 214 -21.56 -2.46 0.47
CA VAL A 214 -20.11 -2.72 0.51
C VAL A 214 -19.54 -2.28 -0.84
N PRO A 215 -18.53 -1.39 -0.86
CA PRO A 215 -17.87 -1.04 -2.10
C PRO A 215 -17.21 -2.30 -2.69
N PRO A 216 -17.14 -2.44 -4.02
CA PRO A 216 -16.38 -3.54 -4.62
C PRO A 216 -14.96 -3.50 -4.06
N LEU A 217 -14.50 -4.63 -3.51
CA LEU A 217 -13.10 -4.76 -3.14
C LEU A 217 -12.28 -4.69 -4.42
N ALA A 218 -11.19 -3.92 -4.37
CA ALA A 218 -10.30 -3.82 -5.52
C ALA A 218 -9.88 -5.23 -5.96
N THR A 219 -10.19 -5.59 -7.20
CA THR A 219 -9.76 -6.83 -7.85
C THR A 219 -8.31 -6.74 -8.31
N GLU A 220 -7.67 -5.59 -8.13
CA GLU A 220 -6.30 -5.36 -8.57
C GLU A 220 -5.28 -6.24 -7.81
N PRO A 221 -4.21 -6.66 -8.50
CA PRO A 221 -3.10 -7.33 -7.87
C PRO A 221 -2.49 -6.48 -6.74
N PHE A 222 -1.91 -7.15 -5.74
CA PHE A 222 -1.01 -6.48 -4.79
C PHE A 222 0.13 -5.78 -5.54
N LEU A 223 0.64 -4.66 -5.02
CA LEU A 223 1.74 -3.92 -5.67
C LEU A 223 1.44 -3.55 -7.15
N GLY A 224 0.16 -3.40 -7.50
CA GLY A 224 -0.28 -3.07 -8.86
C GLY A 224 0.23 -1.72 -9.37
N LEU A 225 0.27 -1.58 -10.70
CA LEU A 225 0.67 -0.34 -11.38
C LEU A 225 -0.42 0.73 -11.40
N ARG A 226 -1.66 0.39 -10.99
CA ARG A 226 -2.82 1.29 -10.93
C ARG A 226 -3.11 1.99 -12.27
N LEU A 227 -3.15 1.22 -13.36
CA LEU A 227 -3.40 1.74 -14.70
C LEU A 227 -4.77 1.27 -15.20
N THR A 228 -5.33 2.00 -16.15
CA THR A 228 -6.63 1.72 -16.75
C THR A 228 -6.57 1.81 -18.28
N ALA A 229 -7.58 1.25 -18.94
CA ALA A 229 -7.75 1.37 -20.38
C ALA A 229 -8.41 2.72 -20.73
N LEU A 230 -7.87 3.40 -21.75
CA LEU A 230 -8.44 4.62 -22.31
C LEU A 230 -8.73 4.38 -23.80
N GLU A 231 -10.00 4.44 -24.22
CA GLU A 231 -10.39 4.31 -25.62
C GLU A 231 -10.42 5.69 -26.28
N THR A 232 -9.45 5.98 -27.15
CA THR A 232 -9.38 7.25 -27.88
C THR A 232 -8.52 7.16 -29.14
N SER A 233 -8.52 8.20 -29.97
CA SER A 233 -7.68 8.31 -31.16
C SER A 233 -6.36 9.03 -30.88
N LEU A 234 -5.34 8.80 -31.72
CA LEU A 234 -4.08 9.52 -31.60
C LEU A 234 -4.29 11.03 -31.80
N ASP A 235 -5.12 11.42 -32.78
CA ASP A 235 -5.43 12.84 -33.02
C ASP A 235 -6.07 13.51 -31.81
N ASP A 236 -6.93 12.82 -31.06
CA ASP A 236 -7.51 13.36 -29.85
C ASP A 236 -6.46 13.53 -28.73
N LEU A 237 -5.54 12.56 -28.57
CA LEU A 237 -4.43 12.70 -27.61
C LEU A 237 -3.51 13.89 -27.93
N LEU A 238 -3.26 14.15 -29.22
CA LEU A 238 -2.44 15.29 -29.64
C LEU A 238 -3.19 16.62 -29.46
N ARG A 239 -4.52 16.65 -29.59
CA ARG A 239 -5.33 17.87 -29.34
C ARG A 239 -5.31 18.32 -27.89
N VAL A 240 -5.24 17.39 -26.94
CA VAL A 240 -5.21 17.71 -25.50
C VAL A 240 -3.83 18.24 -25.06
N GLY A 241 -2.83 18.20 -25.94
CA GLY A 241 -1.50 18.74 -25.66
C GLY A 241 -0.63 17.83 -24.80
N THR A 242 -0.85 16.51 -24.88
CA THR A 242 0.00 15.52 -24.21
C THR A 242 1.47 15.65 -24.67
N PRO A 243 2.48 15.35 -23.83
CA PRO A 243 3.90 15.41 -24.18
C PRO A 243 4.30 14.33 -25.17
N LEU A 244 3.33 13.56 -25.67
CA LEU A 244 3.48 12.53 -26.69
C LEU A 244 4.18 13.08 -27.94
N ASP A 245 3.86 14.30 -28.39
CA ASP A 245 4.53 14.93 -29.53
C ASP A 245 6.03 15.12 -29.28
N GLY A 246 6.40 15.59 -28.08
CA GLY A 246 7.80 15.76 -27.67
C GLY A 246 8.54 14.44 -27.55
N GLN A 247 7.88 13.40 -27.03
CA GLN A 247 8.44 12.06 -26.90
C GLN A 247 8.63 11.38 -28.26
N LEU A 248 7.67 11.50 -29.18
CA LEU A 248 7.80 11.03 -30.55
C LEU A 248 8.96 11.74 -31.28
N ALA A 249 9.09 13.06 -31.09
CA ALA A 249 10.20 13.83 -31.64
C ALA A 249 11.55 13.38 -31.07
N ALA A 250 11.63 13.08 -29.76
CA ALA A 250 12.84 12.55 -29.13
C ALA A 250 13.26 11.19 -29.68
N LEU A 251 12.30 10.37 -30.12
CA LEU A 251 12.53 9.10 -30.82
C LEU A 251 12.89 9.28 -32.31
N GLY A 252 13.02 10.51 -32.79
CA GLY A 252 13.40 10.83 -34.17
C GLY A 252 12.23 10.82 -35.16
N HIS A 253 10.98 10.74 -34.68
CA HIS A 253 9.81 10.88 -35.54
C HIS A 253 9.65 12.36 -35.97
N PRO A 254 9.34 12.64 -37.26
CA PRO A 254 9.07 14.01 -37.69
C PRO A 254 7.87 14.60 -36.92
N ALA A 255 7.89 15.92 -36.68
CA ALA A 255 6.77 16.60 -36.04
C ALA A 255 5.46 16.29 -36.78
N LEU A 256 4.48 15.75 -36.06
CA LEU A 256 3.20 15.40 -36.64
C LEU A 256 2.44 16.69 -37.01
N PRO A 257 1.83 16.76 -38.20
CA PRO A 257 0.98 17.90 -38.52
C PRO A 257 -0.17 17.96 -37.51
N PRO A 258 -0.56 19.17 -37.06
CA PRO A 258 -1.64 19.34 -36.12
C PRO A 258 -2.93 18.76 -36.72
N PRO A 259 -3.76 18.08 -35.91
CA PRO A 259 -5.01 17.53 -36.39
C PRO A 259 -5.93 18.68 -36.89
N PRO A 260 -6.66 18.49 -38.00
CA PRO A 260 -7.53 19.53 -38.54
C PRO A 260 -8.60 19.94 -37.51
N HIS A 261 -8.87 21.26 -37.45
CA HIS A 261 -9.75 21.88 -36.46
C HIS A 261 -11.24 21.72 -36.75
N ASP A 262 -11.58 21.34 -37.97
CA ASP A 262 -12.92 21.37 -38.56
C ASP A 262 -13.62 20.00 -38.60
N GLY A 263 -13.03 18.97 -37.99
CA GLY A 263 -13.63 17.62 -37.91
C GLY A 263 -13.75 16.89 -39.25
N THR A 264 -13.25 17.50 -40.33
CA THR A 264 -13.22 17.02 -41.72
C THR A 264 -12.01 16.14 -42.02
N ALA A 265 -11.37 15.57 -40.99
CA ALA A 265 -10.24 14.67 -41.18
C ALA A 265 -10.67 13.49 -42.07
N ALA A 266 -9.92 13.25 -43.14
CA ALA A 266 -10.04 11.98 -43.86
C ALA A 266 -9.79 10.83 -42.87
N ALA A 267 -10.54 9.74 -42.99
CA ALA A 267 -10.33 8.56 -42.15
C ALA A 267 -8.90 8.05 -42.36
N THR A 268 -8.03 8.32 -41.39
CA THR A 268 -6.64 7.85 -41.31
C THR A 268 -6.49 6.97 -40.08
N GLU A 269 -5.40 6.20 -40.00
CA GLU A 269 -5.11 5.43 -38.79
C GLU A 269 -4.97 6.34 -37.55
N ARG A 270 -4.56 7.61 -37.69
CA ARG A 270 -4.52 8.58 -36.58
C ARG A 270 -5.89 8.89 -35.96
N THR A 271 -6.94 8.86 -36.77
CA THR A 271 -8.34 9.09 -36.33
C THR A 271 -9.01 7.83 -35.79
N ARG A 272 -8.33 6.69 -35.85
CA ARG A 272 -8.86 5.42 -35.37
C ARG A 272 -8.89 5.40 -33.84
N VAL A 273 -10.04 5.04 -33.28
CA VAL A 273 -10.16 4.76 -31.84
C VAL A 273 -9.48 3.42 -31.54
N VAL A 274 -8.52 3.45 -30.62
CA VAL A 274 -7.81 2.29 -30.11
C VAL A 274 -7.73 2.36 -28.59
N ARG A 275 -7.33 1.25 -27.96
CA ARG A 275 -7.09 1.19 -26.51
C ARG A 275 -5.68 1.66 -26.17
N TRP A 276 -5.62 2.61 -25.26
CA TRP A 276 -4.42 3.13 -24.62
C TRP A 276 -4.36 2.64 -23.18
N THR A 277 -3.18 2.68 -22.57
CA THR A 277 -3.04 2.48 -21.13
C THR A 277 -2.72 3.82 -20.47
N ALA A 278 -3.57 4.23 -19.54
CA ALA A 278 -3.54 5.51 -18.85
C ALA A 278 -3.41 5.30 -17.33
N TYR A 279 -2.99 6.32 -16.61
CA TYR A 279 -3.04 6.33 -15.14
C TYR A 279 -4.50 6.34 -14.68
N ASP A 280 -4.85 5.46 -13.73
CA ASP A 280 -6.17 5.49 -13.13
C ASP A 280 -6.31 6.73 -12.23
N THR A 281 -7.15 7.68 -12.63
CA THR A 281 -7.42 8.92 -11.86
C THR A 281 -8.02 8.68 -10.47
N ALA A 282 -8.55 7.48 -10.19
CA ALA A 282 -8.98 7.11 -8.84
C ALA A 282 -7.81 6.70 -7.92
N ALA A 283 -6.66 6.34 -8.50
CA ALA A 283 -5.50 5.79 -7.80
C ALA A 283 -4.22 6.64 -7.98
N TRP A 284 -4.20 7.55 -8.94
CA TRP A 284 -3.14 8.52 -9.19
C TRP A 284 -3.68 9.95 -9.07
N GLY A 285 -2.86 10.83 -8.51
CA GLY A 285 -3.18 12.24 -8.34
C GLY A 285 -2.10 12.94 -7.51
N PRO A 286 -2.23 14.25 -7.23
CA PRO A 286 -1.26 14.99 -6.42
C PRO A 286 -1.33 14.60 -4.94
N TRP A 287 -0.22 14.70 -4.20
CA TRP A 287 -0.17 14.32 -2.78
C TRP A 287 -1.15 15.11 -1.92
N GLU A 288 -1.38 16.38 -2.26
CA GLU A 288 -2.37 17.22 -1.57
C GLU A 288 -3.80 16.66 -1.63
N ALA A 289 -4.18 16.04 -2.76
CA ALA A 289 -5.50 15.44 -2.91
C ALA A 289 -5.70 14.23 -1.99
N MET A 290 -4.61 13.55 -1.64
CA MET A 290 -4.66 12.38 -0.75
C MET A 290 -4.85 12.76 0.73
N ARG A 291 -4.31 13.92 1.16
CA ARG A 291 -4.47 14.41 2.54
C ARG A 291 -4.76 15.91 2.59
N PRO A 292 -6.05 16.29 2.67
CA PRO A 292 -6.44 17.67 2.93
C PRO A 292 -5.86 18.13 4.28
N GLY A 293 -4.92 19.07 4.25
CA GLY A 293 -4.14 19.52 5.42
C GLY A 293 -2.63 19.30 5.29
N GLY A 294 -2.18 18.65 4.22
CA GLY A 294 -0.78 18.49 3.84
C GLY A 294 -0.11 17.27 4.46
N LEU A 295 0.97 16.83 3.81
CA LEU A 295 1.97 15.96 4.41
C LEU A 295 2.85 16.78 5.37
N PRO A 296 3.47 16.19 6.40
CA PRO A 296 4.43 16.88 7.25
C PRO A 296 5.75 17.10 6.49
N LEU A 297 5.70 17.88 5.41
CA LEU A 297 6.84 18.23 4.58
C LEU A 297 7.51 19.49 5.12
N GLU A 298 8.83 19.50 5.12
CA GLU A 298 9.63 20.70 5.34
C GLU A 298 9.95 21.30 3.97
N GLY A 299 9.26 22.39 3.60
CA GLY A 299 9.43 23.10 2.32
C GLY A 299 8.40 22.73 1.26
N ASP A 300 8.58 23.30 0.05
CA ASP A 300 7.69 23.07 -1.09
C ASP A 300 8.05 21.75 -1.78
N LEU A 301 7.03 20.99 -2.16
CA LEU A 301 7.20 19.79 -2.97
C LEU A 301 7.52 20.20 -4.41
N ARG A 302 8.58 19.63 -4.97
CA ARG A 302 8.91 19.77 -6.39
C ARG A 302 7.78 19.19 -7.24
N GLU A 303 7.35 19.93 -8.27
CA GLU A 303 6.20 19.59 -9.11
C GLU A 303 6.37 18.23 -9.80
N GLU A 304 7.58 17.92 -10.24
CA GLU A 304 7.96 16.64 -10.83
C GLU A 304 7.80 15.45 -9.88
N TYR A 305 7.64 15.67 -8.56
CA TYR A 305 7.42 14.63 -7.56
C TYR A 305 6.05 14.71 -6.88
N ASP A 306 5.19 15.66 -7.27
CA ASP A 306 3.85 15.82 -6.71
C ASP A 306 2.84 14.83 -7.31
N TYR A 307 2.99 13.55 -6.96
CA TYR A 307 2.02 12.52 -7.33
C TYR A 307 2.04 11.29 -6.40
N PHE A 308 0.86 10.77 -6.01
CA PHE A 308 0.69 9.45 -5.39
C PHE A 308 0.27 8.41 -6.44
N GLY A 309 0.24 7.13 -6.06
CA GLY A 309 -0.14 6.01 -6.93
C GLY A 309 0.96 4.97 -7.11
N ALA A 310 0.57 3.71 -7.29
CA ALA A 310 1.47 2.56 -7.42
C ALA A 310 2.60 2.55 -6.38
N SER A 311 2.27 2.75 -5.10
CA SER A 311 3.26 2.69 -4.02
C SER A 311 3.58 1.23 -3.68
N ALA A 312 4.86 0.90 -3.53
CA ALA A 312 5.33 -0.40 -3.06
C ALA A 312 5.31 -0.44 -1.53
N ALA A 313 4.18 -0.84 -0.96
CA ALA A 313 4.07 -1.06 0.47
C ALA A 313 4.32 -2.53 0.84
N VAL A 314 5.36 -2.75 1.64
CA VAL A 314 5.88 -4.07 1.96
C VAL A 314 6.01 -4.22 3.47
N SER A 315 5.52 -5.34 3.99
CA SER A 315 5.63 -5.72 5.39
C SER A 315 6.61 -6.87 5.57
N VAL A 316 7.44 -6.77 6.61
CA VAL A 316 8.31 -7.84 7.09
C VAL A 316 8.11 -8.05 8.59
N ALA A 317 8.39 -9.24 9.09
CA ALA A 317 8.18 -9.57 10.50
C ALA A 317 9.31 -10.41 11.09
N GLU A 318 9.66 -10.17 12.36
CA GLU A 318 10.61 -10.99 13.12
C GLU A 318 10.27 -10.91 14.62
N GLY A 319 10.10 -12.06 15.27
CA GLY A 319 9.99 -12.13 16.74
C GLY A 319 8.82 -11.33 17.33
N GLY A 320 7.69 -11.26 16.62
CA GLY A 320 6.49 -10.52 17.03
C GLY A 320 6.51 -9.02 16.70
N TYR A 321 7.58 -8.52 16.07
CA TYR A 321 7.63 -7.17 15.53
C TYR A 321 7.32 -7.20 14.04
N VAL A 322 6.60 -6.18 13.58
CA VAL A 322 6.30 -5.96 12.16
C VAL A 322 6.87 -4.61 11.76
N TRP A 323 7.52 -4.56 10.60
CA TRP A 323 7.96 -3.32 9.96
C TRP A 323 7.21 -3.17 8.64
N LEU A 324 6.63 -2.00 8.42
CA LEU A 324 6.01 -1.61 7.17
C LEU A 324 6.85 -0.49 6.55
N ALA A 325 7.36 -0.75 5.35
CA ALA A 325 8.05 0.25 4.55
C ALA A 325 7.24 0.54 3.28
N VAL A 326 7.32 1.78 2.81
CA VAL A 326 6.73 2.19 1.55
C VAL A 326 7.79 2.85 0.69
N ALA A 327 7.87 2.41 -0.56
CA ALA A 327 8.71 3.03 -1.58
C ALA A 327 7.90 3.35 -2.82
N LYS A 328 8.41 4.25 -3.65
CA LYS A 328 7.75 4.69 -4.87
C LYS A 328 8.77 5.02 -5.95
N ALA A 329 8.34 4.84 -7.20
CA ALA A 329 9.06 5.24 -8.38
C ALA A 329 8.93 6.76 -8.64
N PHE A 330 10.07 7.40 -8.90
CA PHE A 330 10.22 8.81 -9.23
C PHE A 330 10.92 8.98 -10.58
N GLY A 331 10.69 10.13 -11.20
CA GLY A 331 11.40 10.55 -12.40
C GLY A 331 10.70 11.70 -13.09
N ASP A 332 11.01 11.93 -14.37
CA ASP A 332 10.45 13.02 -15.15
C ASP A 332 10.18 12.60 -16.61
N VAL A 333 9.18 13.24 -17.20
CA VAL A 333 8.88 13.15 -18.63
C VAL A 333 8.92 14.55 -19.19
N ALA A 334 9.87 14.82 -20.08
CA ALA A 334 10.09 16.15 -20.67
C ALA A 334 10.31 17.26 -19.62
N GLY A 335 10.95 16.92 -18.49
CA GLY A 335 11.20 17.87 -17.39
C GLY A 335 9.99 18.18 -16.52
N GLY A 336 8.89 17.42 -16.66
CA GLY A 336 7.67 17.55 -15.86
C GLY A 336 7.26 16.24 -15.18
N ASN A 337 6.16 16.32 -14.43
CA ASN A 337 5.58 15.18 -13.73
C ASN A 337 5.15 14.08 -14.72
N PRO A 338 5.65 12.83 -14.57
CA PRO A 338 5.37 11.73 -15.50
C PRO A 338 3.88 11.36 -15.62
N THR A 339 3.03 11.82 -14.68
CA THR A 339 1.60 11.50 -14.64
C THR A 339 0.69 12.66 -15.03
N ALA A 340 1.24 13.84 -15.35
CA ALA A 340 0.47 15.07 -15.54
C ALA A 340 -0.62 14.96 -16.63
N ASP A 341 -0.32 14.23 -17.71
CA ASP A 341 -1.15 14.16 -18.90
C ASP A 341 -2.09 12.95 -18.95
N GLY A 342 -2.12 12.16 -17.87
CA GLY A 342 -2.98 10.99 -17.71
C GLY A 342 -2.60 9.77 -18.56
N LEU A 343 -1.86 9.91 -19.67
CA LEU A 343 -1.35 8.80 -20.45
C LEU A 343 -0.06 8.24 -19.81
N ALA A 344 0.07 6.92 -19.71
CA ALA A 344 1.29 6.31 -19.17
C ALA A 344 2.43 6.41 -20.20
N LEU A 345 3.43 7.25 -19.95
CA LEU A 345 4.56 7.45 -20.89
C LEU A 345 5.91 6.97 -20.35
N GLY A 346 5.95 6.45 -19.13
CA GLY A 346 7.18 6.03 -18.46
C GLY A 346 7.91 7.21 -17.83
N GLY A 347 9.26 7.18 -17.85
CA GLY A 347 10.10 8.24 -17.28
C GLY A 347 10.45 8.05 -15.81
N PHE A 348 10.27 6.85 -15.25
CA PHE A 348 10.63 6.54 -13.86
C PHE A 348 12.06 6.00 -13.79
N ASP A 349 13.03 6.86 -13.49
CA ASP A 349 14.45 6.53 -13.46
C ASP A 349 14.97 6.25 -12.04
N ASP A 350 14.15 6.51 -11.02
CA ASP A 350 14.57 6.44 -9.63
C ASP A 350 13.51 5.83 -8.71
N VAL A 351 13.95 5.35 -7.54
CA VAL A 351 13.07 4.86 -6.47
C VAL A 351 13.50 5.43 -5.12
N ARG A 352 12.53 5.79 -4.29
CA ARG A 352 12.77 6.31 -2.95
C ARG A 352 11.80 5.74 -1.94
N LEU A 353 12.28 5.62 -0.70
CA LEU A 353 11.40 5.45 0.45
C LEU A 353 10.58 6.73 0.63
N ILE A 354 9.31 6.55 0.96
CA ILE A 354 8.41 7.63 1.31
C ILE A 354 7.80 7.34 2.68
N PRO A 355 7.34 8.37 3.41
CA PRO A 355 6.57 8.15 4.63
C PRO A 355 5.41 7.19 4.35
N VAL A 356 5.10 6.27 5.28
CA VAL A 356 3.97 5.34 5.13
C VAL A 356 2.66 6.10 4.86
N ASP A 357 2.53 7.25 5.53
CA ASP A 357 1.40 8.17 5.38
C ASP A 357 1.30 8.87 4.02
N ALA A 358 2.39 8.84 3.24
CA ALA A 358 2.47 9.35 1.87
C ALA A 358 2.30 8.24 0.80
N GLY A 359 2.19 6.97 1.21
CA GLY A 359 1.79 5.87 0.33
C GLY A 359 0.30 5.90 -0.01
N ASP A 360 -0.15 4.96 -0.85
CA ASP A 360 -1.57 4.85 -1.21
C ASP A 360 -2.47 4.81 0.05
N VAL A 361 -3.68 5.36 -0.06
CA VAL A 361 -4.55 5.58 1.10
C VAL A 361 -4.87 4.30 1.86
N GLY A 362 -4.74 4.37 3.18
CA GLY A 362 -5.20 3.34 4.11
C GLY A 362 -4.30 2.12 4.19
N ILE A 363 -3.11 2.14 3.59
CA ILE A 363 -2.14 1.05 3.70
C ILE A 363 -1.85 0.75 5.17
N THR A 364 -2.01 -0.51 5.55
CA THR A 364 -1.62 -1.03 6.86
C THR A 364 -0.66 -2.20 6.73
N ALA A 365 0.02 -2.52 7.83
CA ALA A 365 0.90 -3.68 7.85
C ALA A 365 0.13 -4.96 7.45
N PHE A 366 0.85 -5.93 6.91
CA PHE A 366 0.27 -7.19 6.48
C PHE A 366 -0.48 -7.88 7.64
N ASP A 367 -1.78 -8.05 7.46
CA ASP A 367 -2.68 -8.74 8.37
C ASP A 367 -3.51 -9.75 7.55
N PRO A 368 -3.10 -11.03 7.54
CA PRO A 368 -3.80 -12.05 6.77
C PRO A 368 -5.23 -12.30 7.30
N VAL A 369 -5.51 -12.01 8.58
CA VAL A 369 -6.85 -12.14 9.16
C VAL A 369 -7.76 -11.02 8.64
N TRP A 370 -7.22 -9.81 8.46
CA TRP A 370 -7.95 -8.67 7.90
C TRP A 370 -8.31 -8.91 6.43
N ILE A 371 -7.33 -9.35 5.62
CA ILE A 371 -7.53 -9.64 4.20
C ILE A 371 -8.62 -10.70 4.00
N ARG A 372 -8.58 -11.79 4.78
CA ARG A 372 -9.63 -12.83 4.74
C ARG A 372 -10.98 -12.30 5.20
N HIS A 373 -11.02 -11.47 6.23
CA HIS A 373 -12.26 -10.86 6.73
C HIS A 373 -12.91 -9.99 5.65
N LEU A 374 -12.13 -9.11 5.01
CA LEU A 374 -12.61 -8.28 3.90
C LEU A 374 -13.23 -9.14 2.81
N ARG A 375 -12.50 -10.13 2.32
CA ARG A 375 -12.93 -10.95 1.16
C ARG A 375 -14.10 -11.87 1.46
N ARG A 376 -14.08 -12.56 2.61
CA ARG A 376 -15.01 -13.67 2.89
C ARG A 376 -16.18 -13.27 3.79
N HIS A 377 -16.00 -12.28 4.67
CA HIS A 377 -16.97 -12.02 5.74
C HIS A 377 -17.73 -10.71 5.57
N VAL A 378 -17.09 -9.66 5.05
CA VAL A 378 -17.73 -8.33 4.94
C VAL A 378 -18.99 -8.38 4.09
N GLN A 379 -18.95 -9.03 2.93
CA GLN A 379 -20.12 -9.15 2.05
C GLN A 379 -21.26 -9.95 2.71
N ALA A 380 -20.94 -11.05 3.39
CA ALA A 380 -21.92 -11.87 4.11
C ALA A 380 -22.56 -11.08 5.27
N TYR A 381 -21.76 -10.35 6.03
CA TYR A 381 -22.25 -9.51 7.12
C TYR A 381 -23.14 -8.37 6.62
N ALA A 382 -22.72 -7.64 5.58
CA ALA A 382 -23.52 -6.54 5.07
C ALA A 382 -24.90 -7.01 4.56
N SER A 383 -24.94 -8.16 3.88
CA SER A 383 -26.17 -8.71 3.30
C SER A 383 -27.10 -9.39 4.32
N THR A 384 -26.55 -10.12 5.29
CA THR A 384 -27.36 -10.99 6.17
C THR A 384 -27.14 -10.77 7.67
N GLY A 385 -26.17 -9.94 8.05
CA GLY A 385 -25.71 -9.82 9.44
C GLY A 385 -24.88 -11.02 9.92
N LEU A 386 -24.58 -11.99 9.06
CA LEU A 386 -23.84 -13.19 9.43
C LEU A 386 -22.39 -12.84 9.80
N THR A 387 -21.93 -13.39 10.92
CA THR A 387 -20.53 -13.28 11.37
C THR A 387 -19.93 -14.67 11.51
N HIS A 388 -18.61 -14.77 11.40
CA HIS A 388 -17.89 -16.03 11.53
C HIS A 388 -17.23 -16.18 12.91
N ASP A 389 -17.25 -17.38 13.47
CA ASP A 389 -16.56 -17.70 14.73
C ASP A 389 -15.04 -17.84 14.50
N GLY A 390 -14.23 -17.39 15.46
CA GLY A 390 -12.76 -17.39 15.31
C GLY A 390 -12.17 -16.26 14.46
N CYS A 391 -12.99 -15.45 13.76
CA CYS A 391 -12.51 -14.23 13.12
C CYS A 391 -12.52 -13.05 14.11
N ARG A 392 -11.34 -12.46 14.35
CA ARG A 392 -11.16 -11.29 15.24
C ARG A 392 -12.06 -10.11 14.83
N TYR A 393 -12.13 -9.83 13.53
CA TYR A 393 -12.90 -8.73 12.97
C TYR A 393 -14.41 -8.96 13.02
N CYS A 394 -14.87 -10.20 12.81
CA CYS A 394 -16.25 -10.59 13.11
C CYS A 394 -16.60 -10.44 14.59
N SER A 395 -15.66 -10.69 15.50
CA SER A 395 -15.87 -10.44 16.93
C SER A 395 -16.05 -8.95 17.25
N ALA A 396 -15.34 -8.08 16.53
CA ALA A 396 -15.55 -6.64 16.64
C ALA A 396 -16.97 -6.27 16.17
N LEU A 397 -17.45 -6.80 15.04
CA LEU A 397 -18.82 -6.56 14.57
C LEU A 397 -19.87 -7.00 15.60
N ARG A 398 -19.72 -8.20 16.18
CA ARG A 398 -20.60 -8.66 17.27
C ARG A 398 -20.57 -7.74 18.49
N THR A 399 -19.39 -7.22 18.82
CA THR A 399 -19.21 -6.27 19.93
C THR A 399 -19.92 -4.94 19.63
N PHE A 400 -19.73 -4.42 18.41
CA PHE A 400 -20.40 -3.21 17.94
C PHE A 400 -21.92 -3.38 17.87
N ASP A 401 -22.40 -4.57 17.46
CA ASP A 401 -23.81 -4.94 17.39
C ASP A 401 -24.48 -5.10 18.76
N ASN A 402 -23.71 -5.22 19.83
CA ASN A 402 -24.24 -5.27 21.18
C ASN A 402 -24.78 -3.89 21.64
N PRO A 403 -26.10 -3.76 21.91
CA PRO A 403 -26.68 -2.50 22.36
C PRO A 403 -26.10 -1.97 23.69
N ALA A 404 -25.68 -2.88 24.59
CA ALA A 404 -25.06 -2.49 25.85
C ALA A 404 -23.69 -1.86 25.64
N TRP A 405 -22.90 -2.38 24.68
CA TRP A 405 -21.62 -1.79 24.32
C TRP A 405 -21.80 -0.38 23.76
N ARG A 406 -22.71 -0.19 22.78
CA ARG A 406 -22.99 1.13 22.20
C ARG A 406 -23.51 2.13 23.22
N SER A 407 -24.38 1.69 24.13
CA SER A 407 -24.91 2.55 25.20
C SER A 407 -23.80 3.06 26.13
N ARG A 408 -22.84 2.20 26.49
CA ARG A 408 -21.65 2.61 27.26
C ARG A 408 -20.80 3.61 26.49
N ALA A 409 -20.55 3.36 25.21
CA ALA A 409 -19.79 4.25 24.34
C ALA A 409 -20.41 5.65 24.25
N LEU A 410 -21.71 5.72 23.97
CA LEU A 410 -22.47 6.99 23.89
C LEU A 410 -22.50 7.73 25.23
N LEU A 411 -22.67 7.01 26.34
CA LEU A 411 -22.61 7.60 27.67
C LEU A 411 -21.23 8.19 27.97
N TRP A 412 -20.16 7.45 27.67
CA TRP A 412 -18.80 7.93 27.86
C TRP A 412 -18.53 9.17 27.00
N LEU A 413 -18.93 9.15 25.73
CA LEU A 413 -18.75 10.27 24.80
C LEU A 413 -19.55 11.50 25.19
N SER A 414 -20.77 11.35 25.69
CA SER A 414 -21.56 12.49 26.19
C SER A 414 -20.88 13.22 27.35
N ARG A 415 -20.07 12.51 28.16
CA ARG A 415 -19.37 13.05 29.32
C ARG A 415 -17.95 13.51 29.00
N ASN A 416 -17.23 12.80 28.13
CA ASN A 416 -15.79 12.96 27.95
C ASN A 416 -15.40 13.30 26.50
N GLY A 417 -16.32 13.30 25.54
CA GLY A 417 -16.00 13.52 24.12
C GLY A 417 -15.30 14.85 23.87
N HIS A 418 -15.65 15.88 24.64
CA HIS A 418 -14.98 17.20 24.59
C HIS A 418 -13.50 17.18 25.04
N THR A 419 -13.04 16.11 25.70
CA THR A 419 -11.64 15.93 26.12
C THR A 419 -10.81 15.16 25.09
N CYS A 420 -11.45 14.58 24.07
CA CYS A 420 -10.75 13.88 23.01
C CYS A 420 -9.85 14.85 22.25
N ARG A 421 -8.62 14.41 21.98
CA ARG A 421 -7.64 15.16 21.18
C ARG A 421 -7.27 14.31 19.98
N ARG A 422 -7.22 14.91 18.80
CA ARG A 422 -6.51 14.28 17.69
C ARG A 422 -5.02 14.24 18.07
N PRO A 423 -4.31 13.12 17.83
CA PRO A 423 -2.86 13.12 17.90
C PRO A 423 -2.35 14.31 17.07
N SER A 424 -1.46 15.13 17.64
CA SER A 424 -0.82 16.18 16.85
C SER A 424 0.07 15.51 15.80
N PRO A 425 -0.02 15.89 14.52
CA PRO A 425 0.91 15.40 13.50
C PRO A 425 2.35 15.63 13.98
N GLY A 426 3.16 14.58 14.07
CA GLY A 426 4.59 14.71 14.36
C GLY A 426 5.03 14.91 15.82
N SER A 427 4.15 14.89 16.83
CA SER A 427 4.63 14.96 18.23
C SER A 427 4.88 13.58 18.83
N GLY A 428 6.14 13.16 18.90
CA GLY A 428 6.61 12.03 19.70
C GLY A 428 6.40 12.28 21.20
N GLY A 429 5.17 12.11 21.67
CA GLY A 429 4.77 12.15 23.07
C GLY A 429 4.52 10.75 23.63
N SER A 430 4.82 10.55 24.91
CA SER A 430 4.87 9.26 25.62
C SER A 430 3.53 8.53 25.82
N SER A 431 2.50 8.81 25.02
CA SER A 431 1.22 8.11 25.06
C SER A 431 0.60 8.06 23.66
N GLY A 432 0.77 6.92 22.99
CA GLY A 432 0.14 6.64 21.70
C GLY A 432 0.82 7.34 20.53
N GLY A 433 1.94 6.77 20.06
CA GLY A 433 2.47 7.11 18.74
C GLY A 433 1.42 6.81 17.66
N SER A 434 1.43 7.59 16.59
CA SER A 434 0.82 7.19 15.32
C SER A 434 1.19 5.74 15.02
N ARG A 435 0.27 4.95 14.47
CA ARG A 435 0.48 3.52 14.15
C ARG A 435 1.74 3.25 13.31
N PHE A 436 2.23 4.27 12.63
CA PHE A 436 3.42 4.24 11.82
C PHE A 436 4.39 5.31 12.32
N GLY A 437 5.66 4.93 12.47
CA GLY A 437 6.73 5.90 12.66
C GLY A 437 6.80 6.77 11.41
N HIS A 438 6.84 8.09 11.61
CA HIS A 438 7.20 9.03 10.56
C HIS A 438 8.70 8.96 10.28
#